data_AF-A0A8J6RBZ6-F1
#
_entry.id   AF-A0A8J6RBZ6-F1
#
_cell.length_a   1.000
_cell.length_b   1.000
_cell.length_c   1.000
_cell.angle_alpha   90.00
_cell.angle_beta   90.00
_cell.angle_gamma   90.00
#
_symmetry.space_group_name_H-M   'P 1'
#
loop_
_entity.id
_entity.type
_entity.pdbx_description
1 polymer ?
#
loop_
_entity_poly.entity_id
_entity_poly.type
_entity_poly.pdbx_seq_one_letter_code
_entity_poly.pdbx_strand_id
1 'polypeptide(L)'
;MNVFGVGLPEMALIMVLALLVFGPKKLPEIGRSMGKAIKGFQEASREFEEEFKKEAQQIEKAVTAPMKATLEPESPKVLTPPEVAPEVEPDMASLESSGANGGSPAAESAETDSPA
;
A
#
# COMPACT_ATOMS: atom_id res chain seq x y z
N MET A 1 -18.43 -0.88 3.74
CA MET A 1 -17.51 -0.44 2.68
C MET A 1 -18.22 -0.68 1.35
N ASN A 2 -18.82 0.34 0.77
CA ASN A 2 -19.55 0.22 -0.50
C ASN A 2 -18.56 0.51 -1.62
N VAL A 3 -18.01 -0.55 -2.20
CA VAL A 3 -17.13 -0.42 -3.36
C VAL A 3 -18.01 -0.05 -4.56
N PHE A 4 -17.90 1.18 -5.05
CA PHE A 4 -18.61 1.70 -6.24
C PHE A 4 -20.08 2.10 -6.06
N GLY A 5 -20.57 2.32 -4.84
CA GLY A 5 -22.00 2.61 -4.61
C GLY A 5 -22.92 1.41 -4.89
N VAL A 6 -22.32 0.24 -5.11
CA VAL A 6 -22.96 -1.04 -5.40
C VAL A 6 -22.81 -1.89 -4.14
N GLY A 7 -23.93 -2.29 -3.53
CA GLY A 7 -23.93 -3.21 -2.41
C GLY A 7 -23.84 -4.67 -2.87
N LEU A 8 -23.83 -5.58 -1.91
CA LEU A 8 -23.99 -7.01 -2.19
C LEU A 8 -25.27 -7.33 -3.01
N PRO A 9 -26.44 -6.71 -2.75
CA PRO A 9 -27.66 -6.97 -3.53
C PRO A 9 -27.52 -6.63 -5.01
N GLU A 10 -26.96 -5.47 -5.34
CA GLU A 10 -26.78 -5.01 -6.71
C GLU A 10 -25.73 -5.86 -7.44
N MET A 11 -24.65 -6.25 -6.76
CA MET A 11 -23.68 -7.21 -7.30
C MET A 11 -24.31 -8.57 -7.58
N ALA A 12 -25.19 -9.07 -6.70
CA ALA A 12 -25.91 -10.31 -6.92
C ALA A 12 -26.86 -10.24 -8.13
N LEU A 13 -27.55 -9.10 -8.33
CA LEU A 13 -28.41 -8.89 -9.50
C LEU A 13 -27.62 -8.97 -10.81
N ILE A 14 -26.46 -8.30 -10.87
CA ILE A 14 -25.55 -8.37 -12.03
C ILE A 14 -25.06 -9.81 -12.23
N MET A 15 -24.72 -10.52 -11.15
CA MET A 15 -24.32 -11.92 -11.22
C MET A 15 -25.42 -12.81 -11.81
N VAL A 16 -26.68 -12.59 -11.44
CA VAL A 16 -27.82 -13.32 -11.99
C VAL A 16 -27.99 -13.03 -13.49
N LEU A 17 -27.85 -11.77 -13.93
CA LEU A 17 -27.88 -11.45 -15.36
C LEU A 17 -26.73 -12.12 -16.13
N ALA A 18 -25.52 -12.09 -15.58
CA ALA A 18 -24.37 -12.78 -16.16
C ALA A 18 -24.61 -14.31 -16.20
N LEU A 19 -25.25 -14.88 -15.18
CA LEU A 19 -25.64 -16.28 -15.14
C LEU A 19 -26.71 -16.63 -16.17
N LEU A 20 -27.60 -15.72 -16.53
CA LEU A 20 -28.59 -15.97 -17.59
C LEU A 20 -27.92 -15.99 -18.97
N VAL A 21 -26.94 -15.11 -19.19
CA VAL A 21 -26.19 -15.04 -20.46
C VAL A 21 -25.22 -16.21 -20.61
N PHE A 22 -24.40 -16.48 -19.59
CA PHE A 22 -23.35 -17.49 -19.65
C PHE A 22 -23.79 -18.86 -19.10
N GLY A 23 -24.76 -18.91 -18.19
CA GLY A 23 -25.22 -20.12 -17.52
C GLY A 23 -24.48 -20.43 -16.20
N PRO A 24 -25.18 -21.02 -15.19
CA PRO A 24 -24.59 -21.38 -13.88
C PRO A 24 -23.55 -22.49 -13.95
N LYS A 25 -23.52 -23.27 -15.03
CA LYS A 25 -22.49 -24.28 -15.25
C LYS A 25 -21.19 -23.69 -15.81
N LYS A 26 -21.25 -22.54 -16.51
CA LYS A 26 -20.07 -21.94 -17.16
C LYS A 26 -19.19 -21.15 -16.21
N LEU A 27 -19.74 -20.45 -15.22
CA LEU A 27 -18.92 -19.77 -14.21
C LEU A 27 -17.94 -20.69 -13.46
N PRO A 28 -18.35 -21.84 -12.89
CA PRO A 28 -17.41 -22.74 -12.22
C PRO A 28 -16.44 -23.42 -13.20
N GLU A 29 -16.84 -23.64 -14.45
CA GLU A 29 -15.97 -24.16 -15.50
C GLU A 29 -14.82 -23.19 -15.81
N ILE A 30 -15.15 -21.91 -16.06
CA ILE A 30 -14.19 -20.83 -16.28
C ILE A 30 -13.31 -20.63 -15.04
N GLY A 31 -13.92 -20.56 -13.84
CA GLY A 31 -13.19 -20.40 -12.59
C GLY A 31 -12.19 -21.54 -12.31
N ARG A 32 -12.54 -22.79 -12.65
CA ARG A 32 -11.59 -23.92 -12.56
C ARG A 32 -10.45 -23.79 -13.55
N SER A 33 -10.71 -23.37 -14.78
CA SER A 33 -9.66 -23.18 -15.79
C SER A 33 -8.70 -22.04 -15.42
N MET A 34 -9.24 -20.90 -15.00
CA MET A 34 -8.46 -19.76 -14.51
C MET A 34 -7.72 -20.10 -13.23
N GLY A 35 -8.35 -20.82 -12.30
CA GLY A 35 -7.70 -21.26 -11.06
C GLY A 35 -6.50 -22.17 -11.32
N LYS A 36 -6.60 -23.10 -12.27
CA LYS A 36 -5.46 -23.90 -12.71
C LYS A 36 -4.36 -23.06 -13.33
N ALA A 37 -4.72 -22.08 -14.18
CA ALA A 37 -3.76 -21.18 -14.80
C ALA A 37 -3.02 -20.32 -13.76
N ILE A 38 -3.75 -19.73 -12.81
CA ILE A 38 -3.18 -18.92 -11.71
C ILE A 38 -2.29 -19.78 -10.82
N LYS A 39 -2.70 -21.02 -10.51
CA LYS A 39 -1.90 -21.95 -9.71
C LYS A 39 -0.60 -22.31 -10.42
N GLY A 40 -0.66 -22.68 -11.70
CA GLY A 40 0.53 -22.97 -12.50
C GLY A 40 1.45 -21.76 -12.64
N PHE A 41 0.88 -20.55 -12.80
CA PHE A 41 1.65 -19.31 -12.83
C PHE A 41 2.38 -19.05 -11.51
N GLN A 42 1.72 -19.26 -10.36
CA GLN A 42 2.36 -19.14 -9.04
C GLN A 42 3.48 -20.17 -8.85
N GLU A 43 3.26 -21.43 -9.23
CA GLU A 43 4.27 -22.49 -9.12
C GLU A 43 5.50 -22.18 -9.98
N ALA A 44 5.29 -21.81 -11.25
CA ALA A 44 6.37 -21.41 -12.14
C ALA A 44 7.11 -20.17 -11.62
N SER A 45 6.38 -19.14 -11.18
CA SER A 45 6.98 -17.91 -10.62
C SER A 45 7.86 -18.21 -9.41
N ARG A 46 7.44 -19.13 -8.55
CA ARG A 46 8.21 -19.56 -7.38
C ARG A 46 9.47 -20.33 -7.76
N GLU A 47 9.39 -21.23 -8.73
CA GLU A 47 10.55 -21.96 -9.26
C GLU A 47 11.59 -20.98 -9.83
N PHE A 48 11.16 -20.01 -10.63
CA PHE A 48 12.04 -18.95 -11.15
C PHE A 48 12.68 -18.11 -10.03
N GLU A 49 11.94 -17.74 -8.98
CA GLU A 49 12.50 -17.00 -7.84
C GLU A 49 13.57 -17.83 -7.10
N GLU A 50 13.30 -19.12 -6.89
CA GLU A 50 14.24 -20.03 -6.22
C GLU A 50 15.51 -20.26 -7.05
N GLU A 51 15.39 -20.40 -8.38
CA GLU A 51 16.54 -20.51 -9.29
C GLU A 51 17.37 -19.22 -9.32
N PHE A 52 16.72 -18.07 -9.52
CA PHE A 52 17.39 -16.77 -9.54
C PHE A 52 18.15 -16.50 -8.22
N LYS A 53 17.53 -16.84 -7.08
CA LYS A 53 18.17 -16.71 -5.77
C LYS A 53 19.39 -17.62 -5.62
N LYS A 54 19.33 -18.86 -6.11
CA LYS A 54 20.48 -19.78 -6.10
C LYS A 54 21.62 -19.25 -6.96
N GLU A 55 21.33 -18.75 -8.15
CA GLU A 55 22.34 -18.19 -9.04
C GLU A 55 22.97 -16.92 -8.46
N ALA A 56 22.15 -16.00 -7.94
CA ALA A 56 22.62 -14.79 -7.29
C ALA A 56 23.56 -15.09 -6.10
N GLN A 57 23.20 -16.06 -5.26
CA GLN A 57 24.05 -16.50 -4.13
C GLN A 57 25.36 -17.14 -4.58
N GLN A 58 25.37 -17.89 -5.70
CA GLN A 58 26.60 -18.47 -6.23
C GLN A 58 27.54 -17.41 -6.80
N ILE A 59 27.01 -16.39 -7.47
CA ILE A 59 27.79 -15.26 -7.98
C ILE A 59 28.37 -14.45 -6.81
N GLU A 60 27.58 -14.16 -5.78
CA GLU A 60 28.04 -13.44 -4.59
C GLU A 60 29.17 -14.18 -3.85
N LYS A 61 29.04 -15.52 -3.73
CA LYS A 61 30.04 -16.38 -3.08
C LYS A 61 31.33 -16.48 -3.90
N ALA A 62 31.24 -16.46 -5.23
CA ALA A 62 32.39 -16.46 -6.14
C ALA A 62 33.13 -15.10 -6.14
N VAL A 63 32.42 -13.99 -5.94
CA VAL A 63 33.02 -12.64 -5.92
C VAL A 63 33.61 -12.27 -4.55
N THR A 64 33.10 -12.82 -3.44
CA THR A 64 33.54 -12.46 -2.09
C THR A 64 34.81 -13.21 -1.62
N ALA A 65 35.13 -14.37 -2.21
CA ALA A 65 36.21 -15.24 -1.74
C ALA A 65 37.65 -14.69 -1.87
N PRO A 66 38.06 -13.89 -2.89
CA PRO A 66 39.45 -13.46 -3.00
C PRO A 66 39.82 -12.17 -2.23
N MET A 67 38.88 -11.44 -1.61
CA MET A 67 39.18 -10.10 -1.03
C MET A 67 39.33 -10.01 0.49
N LYS A 68 39.10 -11.09 1.26
CA LYS A 68 39.20 -11.01 2.73
C LYS A 68 40.62 -11.16 3.31
N ALA A 69 41.66 -11.31 2.49
CA ALA A 69 43.02 -11.60 2.97
C ALA A 69 43.98 -10.40 3.03
N THR A 70 43.56 -9.17 2.72
CA THR A 70 44.46 -8.00 2.76
C THR A 70 43.72 -6.73 3.15
N LEU A 71 43.26 -6.63 4.40
CA LEU A 71 42.95 -5.35 5.05
C LEU A 71 43.11 -5.51 6.57
N GLU A 72 44.34 -5.74 7.02
CA GLU A 72 44.81 -5.06 8.23
C GLU A 72 45.47 -3.76 7.77
N PRO A 73 44.91 -2.61 8.18
CA PRO A 73 45.79 -1.58 8.71
C PRO A 73 45.24 -1.05 10.04
N GLU A 74 46.06 -1.22 11.05
CA GLU A 74 46.47 -0.20 12.02
C GLU A 74 45.42 0.78 12.55
N SER A 75 45.15 0.61 13.85
CA SER A 75 45.00 1.66 14.84
C SER A 75 45.68 2.98 14.45
N PRO A 76 44.99 4.13 14.57
CA PRO A 76 45.49 5.09 15.54
C PRO A 76 44.38 5.81 16.34
N LYS A 77 44.49 5.66 17.66
CA LYS A 77 44.43 6.69 18.71
C LYS A 77 43.66 8.00 18.39
N VAL A 78 42.56 8.17 19.15
CA VAL A 78 42.20 9.33 20.00
C VAL A 78 42.27 10.73 19.37
N LEU A 79 41.12 11.40 19.29
CA LEU A 79 40.91 12.81 19.67
C LEU A 79 39.38 13.07 19.79
N THR A 80 38.78 12.73 20.93
CA THR A 80 37.82 13.65 21.59
C THR A 80 38.69 14.66 22.36
N PRO A 81 38.27 15.89 22.73
CA PRO A 81 36.94 16.37 23.18
C PRO A 81 36.70 17.88 22.76
N PRO A 82 35.89 18.76 23.41
CA PRO A 82 34.80 18.65 24.39
C PRO A 82 33.50 19.46 24.03
N GLU A 83 32.40 19.07 24.66
CA GLU A 83 31.47 19.96 25.41
C GLU A 83 31.05 21.32 24.84
N VAL A 84 29.82 21.40 24.32
CA VAL A 84 28.96 22.58 24.51
C VAL A 84 27.53 22.11 24.79
N ALA A 85 27.23 21.92 26.07
CA ALA A 85 25.91 22.18 26.65
C ALA A 85 26.18 23.06 27.88
N PRO A 86 25.42 24.15 28.06
CA PRO A 86 24.29 24.08 28.99
C PRO A 86 23.04 24.75 28.39
N GLU A 87 21.86 24.12 28.45
CA GLU A 87 20.92 24.16 29.59
C GLU A 87 20.12 25.49 29.62
N VAL A 88 18.87 25.42 29.18
CA VAL A 88 17.72 26.20 29.69
C VAL A 88 16.41 25.52 29.23
N GLU A 89 15.92 24.60 30.06
CA GLU A 89 14.48 24.41 30.31
C GLU A 89 14.08 25.35 31.48
N PRO A 90 12.79 25.56 31.83
CA PRO A 90 11.53 25.36 31.11
C PRO A 90 10.63 26.63 31.19
N ASP A 91 9.42 26.58 30.62
CA ASP A 91 8.13 26.83 31.31
C ASP A 91 7.04 27.48 30.43
N MET A 92 5.81 27.10 30.78
CA MET A 92 4.51 27.71 30.47
C MET A 92 3.71 27.17 29.28
N ALA A 93 2.88 26.22 29.68
CA ALA A 93 1.56 25.92 29.16
C ALA A 93 0.65 27.15 28.97
N SER A 94 -0.41 26.90 28.20
CA SER A 94 -1.66 27.66 28.05
C SER A 94 -1.56 28.99 27.29
N LEU A 95 -2.33 29.10 26.20
CA LEU A 95 -3.47 30.00 26.13
C LEU A 95 -4.33 29.64 24.90
N GLU A 96 -5.56 29.26 25.22
CA GLU A 96 -6.74 29.34 24.37
C GLU A 96 -6.90 30.75 23.79
N SER A 97 -7.58 30.86 22.63
CA SER A 97 -8.44 32.00 22.22
C SER A 97 -8.63 31.90 20.70
N SER A 98 -9.80 31.46 20.25
CA SER A 98 -10.84 32.36 19.72
C SER A 98 -10.78 32.37 18.19
N GLY A 99 -11.80 31.97 17.46
CA GLY A 99 -13.19 32.36 17.63
C GLY A 99 -13.53 33.32 16.50
N ALA A 100 -14.12 32.80 15.43
CA ALA A 100 -14.85 33.61 14.46
C ALA A 100 -15.86 32.72 13.72
N ASN A 101 -16.95 32.47 14.43
CA ASN A 101 -18.24 32.16 13.87
C ASN A 101 -18.69 33.35 13.00
N GLY A 102 -19.11 33.07 11.77
CA GLY A 102 -19.64 34.06 10.83
C GLY A 102 -20.80 33.44 10.06
N GLY A 103 -21.89 33.17 10.77
CA GLY A 103 -23.15 32.77 10.16
C GLY A 103 -23.72 33.88 9.28
N SER A 104 -24.36 33.48 8.19
CA SER A 104 -25.42 34.26 7.57
C SER A 104 -26.61 33.32 7.34
N PRO A 105 -27.76 33.56 8.00
CA PRO A 105 -28.98 32.81 7.84
C PRO A 105 -29.93 33.49 6.84
N ALA A 106 -30.88 32.69 6.35
CA ALA A 106 -32.18 33.11 5.80
C ALA A 106 -32.12 33.93 4.49
N ALA A 107 -33.03 33.82 3.55
CA ALA A 107 -34.18 32.98 3.27
C ALA A 107 -34.59 33.41 1.86
N GLU A 108 -34.99 32.52 0.97
CA GLU A 108 -36.05 32.88 0.02
C GLU A 108 -36.69 31.62 -0.53
N SER A 109 -37.96 31.47 -0.17
CA SER A 109 -38.89 30.48 -0.66
C SER A 109 -39.67 31.08 -1.83
N ALA A 110 -40.29 30.20 -2.63
CA ALA A 110 -41.33 30.49 -3.63
C ALA A 110 -40.79 31.10 -4.94
N GLU A 111 -41.31 30.83 -6.12
CA GLU A 111 -42.43 30.05 -6.63
C GLU A 111 -42.26 30.11 -8.17
N THR A 112 -42.59 29.02 -8.88
CA THR A 112 -43.30 28.98 -10.18
C THR A 112 -42.66 29.75 -11.37
N ASP A 113 -42.93 29.53 -12.65
CA ASP A 113 -43.81 28.67 -13.41
C ASP A 113 -43.12 28.44 -14.78
N SER A 114 -43.57 27.42 -15.50
CA SER A 114 -43.19 27.06 -16.87
C SER A 114 -43.76 28.10 -17.90
N PRO A 115 -43.94 27.77 -19.19
CA PRO A 115 -43.00 27.81 -20.31
C PRO A 115 -43.35 28.87 -21.38
N ALA A 116 -42.42 29.13 -22.32
CA ALA A 116 -42.70 29.44 -23.73
C ALA A 116 -41.43 29.28 -24.58
#